data_AF-A0A1I6W3B1-F1
#
_entry.id   AF-A0A1I6W3B1-F1
#
_cell.length_a   1.000
_cell.length_b   1.000
_cell.length_c   1.000
_cell.angle_alpha   90.00
_cell.angle_beta   90.00
_cell.angle_gamma   90.00
#
_symmetry.space_group_name_H-M   'P 1'
#
loop_
_entity.id
_entity.type
_entity.pdbx_description
1 polymer ?
#
loop_
_entity_poly.entity_id
_entity_poly.type
_entity_poly.pdbx_seq_one_letter_code
_entity_poly.pdbx_strand_id
1 'polypeptide(L)' 'MIVTRDDTRPTAAATGAADAAAAAANEAIRRYVRAHGNRPWGEREAAELARLRRVWLAAIRTAA' A
#
# COMPACT_ATOMS: atom_id res chain seq x y z
N MET A 1 13.80 34.63 -22.32
CA MET A 1 14.23 34.07 -21.03
C MET A 1 13.33 32.87 -20.74
N ILE A 2 13.65 31.70 -21.32
CA ILE A 2 12.87 30.49 -21.09
C ILE A 2 13.50 29.82 -19.88
N VAL A 3 12.83 29.92 -18.73
CA VAL A 3 13.21 29.14 -17.55
C VAL A 3 12.61 27.75 -17.76
N THR A 4 13.38 26.86 -18.38
CA THR A 4 13.09 25.44 -18.44
C THR A 4 13.11 24.89 -17.00
N ARG A 5 11.94 24.73 -16.39
CA ARG A 5 11.75 23.80 -15.28
C ARG A 5 11.27 22.50 -15.88
N ASP A 6 12.15 21.58 -16.24
CA ASP A 6 11.68 20.21 -16.54
C ASP A 6 12.76 19.13 -16.45
N ASP A 7 13.40 18.95 -15.29
CA ASP A 7 14.32 17.79 -15.12
C ASP A 7 14.18 17.06 -13.76
N THR A 8 13.18 17.35 -12.93
CA THR A 8 13.06 16.74 -11.57
C THR A 8 11.81 15.90 -11.31
N ARG A 9 10.93 15.66 -12.29
CA ARG A 9 9.60 15.04 -12.02
C ARG A 9 9.38 13.53 -12.28
N PRO A 10 10.39 12.63 -12.34
CA PRO A 10 10.11 11.19 -12.21
C PRO A 10 9.93 10.78 -10.75
N THR A 11 10.80 11.26 -9.85
CA THR A 11 10.89 10.75 -8.48
C THR A 11 9.68 11.14 -7.63
N ALA A 12 9.20 12.39 -7.71
CA ALA A 12 8.04 12.83 -6.93
C ALA A 12 6.74 12.11 -7.33
N ALA A 13 6.57 11.80 -8.63
CA ALA A 13 5.43 11.02 -9.11
C ALA A 13 5.53 9.55 -8.69
N ALA A 14 6.73 8.97 -8.70
CA ALA A 14 6.99 7.61 -8.24
C ALA A 14 6.75 7.45 -6.72
N THR A 15 7.21 8.40 -5.89
CA THR A 15 6.97 8.40 -4.44
C THR A 15 5.46 8.52 -4.15
N GLY A 16 4.75 9.44 -4.81
CA GLY A 16 3.30 9.57 -4.65
C GLY A 16 2.51 8.32 -5.08
N ALA A 17 2.96 7.62 -6.12
CA ALA A 17 2.36 6.36 -6.55
C ALA A 17 2.62 5.23 -5.54
N ALA A 18 3.81 5.17 -4.93
CA ALA A 18 4.14 4.20 -3.90
C ALA A 18 3.35 4.44 -2.60
N ASP A 19 3.18 5.70 -2.20
CA ASP A 19 2.31 6.08 -1.07
C ASP A 19 0.85 5.70 -1.32
N ALA A 20 0.35 5.97 -2.53
CA ALA A 20 -1.00 5.58 -2.93
C ALA A 20 -1.18 4.05 -2.91
N ALA A 21 -0.18 3.30 -3.38
CA ALA A 21 -0.18 1.84 -3.32
C ALA A 21 -0.18 1.30 -1.88
N ALA A 22 0.59 1.93 -0.98
CA ALA A 22 0.59 1.59 0.44
C ALA A 22 -0.76 1.90 1.10
N ALA A 23 -1.37 3.04 0.79
CA ALA A 23 -2.70 3.40 1.27
C ALA A 23 -3.77 2.41 0.81
N ALA A 24 -3.77 2.03 -0.48
CA ALA A 24 -4.69 1.06 -1.04
C ALA A 24 -4.53 -0.35 -0.42
N ALA A 25 -3.29 -0.81 -0.21
CA ALA A 25 -3.02 -2.08 0.46
C ALA A 25 -3.51 -2.09 1.92
N ASN A 26 -3.34 -0.98 2.64
CA ASN A 26 -3.85 -0.83 3.99
C ASN A 26 -5.39 -0.81 4.04
N GLU A 27 -6.03 -0.19 3.07
CA GLU A 27 -7.49 -0.22 2.96
C GLU A 27 -8.01 -1.64 2.71
N ALA A 28 -7.33 -2.43 1.87
CA ALA A 28 -7.66 -3.84 1.65
C ALA A 28 -7.60 -4.66 2.95
N ILE A 29 -6.56 -4.44 3.78
CA ILE A 29 -6.45 -5.06 5.11
C ILE A 29 -7.64 -4.66 6.00
N ARG A 30 -7.94 -3.34 6.08
CA ARG A 30 -9.06 -2.84 6.90
C ARG A 30 -10.39 -3.41 6.45
N ARG A 31 -10.63 -3.49 5.14
CA ARG A 31 -11.84 -4.09 4.56
C ARG A 31 -11.94 -5.57 4.91
N TYR A 32 -10.83 -6.30 4.80
CA TYR A 32 -10.79 -7.73 5.14
C TYR A 32 -11.13 -7.97 6.62
N VAL A 33 -10.51 -7.21 7.53
CA VAL A 33 -10.79 -7.29 8.97
C VAL A 33 -12.25 -6.91 9.28
N ARG A 34 -12.76 -5.83 8.68
CA ARG A 34 -14.17 -5.42 8.87
C ARG A 34 -15.16 -6.47 8.34
N ALA A 35 -14.89 -7.05 7.18
CA ALA A 35 -15.74 -8.09 6.59
C ALA A 35 -15.72 -9.39 7.40
N HIS A 36 -14.56 -9.74 7.98
CA HIS A 36 -14.44 -10.90 8.86
C HIS A 36 -15.30 -10.72 10.13
N GLY A 37 -15.30 -9.52 10.70
CA GLY A 37 -16.13 -9.18 11.86
C GLY A 37 -15.69 -9.95 13.11
N ASN A 38 -16.65 -10.39 13.92
CA ASN A 38 -16.39 -11.10 15.18
C ASN A 38 -16.28 -12.63 15.03
N ARG A 39 -16.03 -13.12 13.81
CA ARG A 39 -15.82 -14.54 13.57
C ARG A 39 -14.47 -14.98 14.15
N PRO A 40 -14.32 -16.26 14.55
CA PRO A 40 -13.02 -16.78 14.94
C PRO A 40 -12.09 -16.79 13.73
N TRP A 41 -10.86 -16.30 13.94
CA TRP A 41 -9.81 -16.33 12.94
C TRP A 41 -9.23 -17.74 12.84
N GLY A 42 -9.31 -18.34 11.66
CA GLY A 42 -8.64 -19.59 11.35
C GLY A 42 -7.28 -19.37 10.68
N GLU A 43 -6.59 -20.48 10.40
CA GLU A 43 -5.30 -20.48 9.71
C GLU A 43 -5.40 -19.84 8.31
N ARG A 44 -6.53 -20.03 7.62
CA ARG A 44 -6.78 -19.44 6.29
C ARG A 44 -6.85 -17.93 6.37
N GLU A 45 -7.54 -17.39 7.37
CA GLU A 45 -7.68 -15.96 7.56
C GLU A 45 -6.37 -15.31 7.99
N ALA A 46 -5.61 -15.99 8.86
CA ALA A 46 -4.27 -15.56 9.24
C ALA A 46 -3.32 -15.56 8.03
N ALA A 47 -3.38 -16.57 7.16
CA ALA A 47 -2.59 -16.62 5.94
C ALA A 47 -2.94 -15.49 4.96
N GLU A 48 -4.23 -15.18 4.77
CA GLU A 48 -4.66 -14.09 3.90
C GLU A 48 -4.27 -12.71 4.47
N LEU A 49 -4.41 -12.52 5.79
CA LEU A 49 -3.93 -11.30 6.44
C LEU A 49 -2.41 -11.15 6.35
N ALA A 50 -1.65 -12.24 6.49
CA ALA A 50 -0.20 -12.23 6.30
C ALA A 50 0.18 -11.86 4.86
N ARG A 51 -0.55 -12.38 3.86
CA ARG A 51 -0.38 -12.01 2.45
C ARG A 51 -0.62 -10.52 2.24
N LEU A 52 -1.74 -9.98 2.71
CA LEU A 52 -2.06 -8.55 2.60
C LEU A 52 -1.01 -7.67 3.30
N ARG A 53 -0.54 -8.08 4.48
CA ARG A 53 0.56 -7.40 5.18
C ARG A 53 1.86 -7.38 4.37
N ARG A 54 2.24 -8.47 3.70
CA ARG A 54 3.44 -8.49 2.85
C ARG A 54 3.35 -7.50 1.69
N VAL A 55 2.16 -7.40 1.07
CA VAL A 55 1.91 -6.43 0.00
C VAL A 55 2.05 -5.00 0.51
N TRP A 56 1.46 -4.70 1.67
CA TRP A 56 1.59 -3.39 2.30
C TRP A 56 3.03 -3.03 2.67
N LEU A 57 3.77 -3.97 3.26
CA LEU A 57 5.19 -3.76 3.61
C LEU A 57 6.08 -3.58 2.37
N ALA A 58 5.78 -4.27 1.26
CA ALA A 58 6.47 -4.05 0.00
C ALA A 58 6.21 -2.63 -0.53
N ALA A 59 4.95 -2.18 -0.50
CA ALA A 59 4.59 -0.82 -0.92
C ALA A 59 5.27 0.25 -0.05
N ILE A 60 5.29 0.09 1.28
CA ILE A 60 6.00 1.01 2.19
C ILE A 60 7.50 1.10 1.87
N ARG A 61 8.17 -0.03 1.68
CA ARG A 61 9.60 -0.03 1.36
C ARG A 61 9.93 0.61 0.01
N THR A 62 8.94 0.73 -0.86
CA THR A 62 9.09 1.41 -2.16
C THR A 62 8.76 2.90 -2.06
N ALA A 63 8.04 3.31 -1.01
CA ALA A 63 7.65 4.69 -0.76
C ALA A 63 8.64 5.44 0.16
N ALA A 64 9.40 4.70 0.97
CA ALA A 64 10.51 5.19 1.80
C ALA A 64 11.76 5.50 0.97
#